data_AF-A0AB39HGF1-F1
#
_entry.id   AF-A0AB39HGF1-F1
#
_cell.length_a   1.000
_cell.length_b   1.000
_cell.length_c   1.000
_cell.angle_alpha   90.00
_cell.angle_beta   90.00
_cell.angle_gamma   90.00
#
_symmetry.space_group_name_H-M   'P 1'
#
loop_
_entity.id
_entity.type
_entity.pdbx_description
1 polymer ?
#
loop_
_entity_poly.entity_id
_entity_poly.type
_entity_poly.pdbx_seq_one_letter_code
_entity_poly.pdbx_strand_id
1 'polypeptide(L)'
;MHKGTALLFIAIAFLISLSPTSAAATRLEDFTWQYRVVLIDSDKDQQAILDYLERFEPEIKDRDLVWFLLSGESTTSNFTGHSIDDIRLDKQNLQCKQPVVLIGKDGGVKGCYQTFDLNQIFALIDTMPMRQREMHDAD
;
A
#
# COMPACT_ATOMS: atom_id res chain seq x y z
N MET A 1 -61.50 -26.73 27.37
CA MET A 1 -61.09 -25.34 27.11
C MET A 1 -59.63 -25.37 26.71
N HIS A 2 -59.33 -24.97 25.46
CA HIS A 2 -58.04 -24.52 24.89
C HIS A 2 -56.80 -25.46 25.01
N LYS A 3 -56.46 -26.17 23.91
CA LYS A 3 -55.42 -25.84 22.89
C LYS A 3 -54.00 -26.14 23.43
N GLY A 4 -53.33 -27.18 22.92
CA GLY A 4 -52.35 -27.05 21.82
C GLY A 4 -50.98 -26.74 22.42
N THR A 5 -49.90 -27.45 22.12
CA THR A 5 -49.04 -27.13 20.98
C THR A 5 -48.07 -28.28 20.70
N ALA A 6 -48.06 -28.77 19.46
CA ALA A 6 -46.98 -29.60 18.94
C ALA A 6 -45.70 -28.75 18.82
N LEU A 7 -44.57 -29.24 19.34
CA LEU A 7 -43.26 -28.65 19.06
C LEU A 7 -42.84 -29.02 17.63
N LEU A 8 -42.88 -28.04 16.75
CA LEU A 8 -42.29 -28.12 15.41
C LEU A 8 -40.83 -27.64 15.52
N PHE A 9 -39.87 -28.56 15.41
CA PHE A 9 -38.45 -28.21 15.26
C PHE A 9 -38.22 -27.73 13.82
N ILE A 10 -38.13 -26.42 13.61
CA ILE A 10 -37.69 -25.84 12.33
C ILE A 10 -36.16 -25.82 12.34
N ALA A 11 -35.55 -26.74 11.59
CA ALA A 11 -34.13 -26.70 11.28
C ALA A 11 -33.88 -25.61 10.23
N ILE A 12 -33.29 -24.49 10.64
CA ILE A 12 -32.82 -23.45 9.72
C ILE A 12 -31.47 -23.90 9.18
N ALA A 13 -31.45 -24.45 7.97
CA ALA A 13 -30.22 -24.68 7.23
C ALA A 13 -29.71 -23.33 6.70
N PHE A 14 -28.72 -22.76 7.39
CA PHE A 14 -28.00 -21.57 6.93
C PHE A 14 -27.01 -22.01 5.85
N LEU A 15 -27.45 -21.98 4.58
CA LEU A 15 -26.58 -22.18 3.43
C LEU A 15 -25.64 -20.97 3.30
N ILE A 16 -24.45 -21.08 3.88
CA ILE A 16 -23.37 -20.11 3.62
C ILE A 16 -22.87 -20.38 2.20
N SER A 17 -23.31 -19.56 1.25
CA SER A 17 -22.71 -19.52 -0.08
C SER A 17 -21.27 -19.03 0.05
N LEU A 18 -20.32 -19.96 -0.05
CA LEU A 18 -18.90 -19.63 -0.18
C LEU A 18 -18.67 -19.11 -1.62
N SER A 19 -18.83 -17.82 -1.83
CA SER A 19 -18.36 -17.19 -3.06
C SER A 19 -16.84 -17.31 -3.10
N PRO A 20 -16.23 -17.79 -4.20
CA PRO A 20 -14.79 -17.69 -4.35
C PRO A 20 -14.43 -16.21 -4.43
N THR A 21 -13.80 -15.68 -3.38
CA THR A 21 -13.19 -14.35 -3.42
C THR A 21 -12.06 -14.43 -4.43
N SER A 22 -12.29 -13.95 -5.65
CA SER A 22 -11.18 -13.63 -6.56
C SER A 22 -10.30 -12.64 -5.81
N ALA A 23 -9.05 -13.01 -5.55
CA ALA A 23 -8.08 -12.10 -4.94
C ALA A 23 -7.95 -10.89 -5.88
N ALA A 24 -8.53 -9.76 -5.48
CA ALA A 24 -8.46 -8.53 -6.26
C ALA A 24 -6.98 -8.10 -6.37
N ALA A 25 -6.61 -7.54 -7.52
CA ALA A 25 -5.30 -6.93 -7.70
C ALA A 25 -5.16 -5.72 -6.76
N THR A 26 -3.95 -5.54 -6.21
CA THR A 26 -3.64 -4.44 -5.29
C THR A 26 -3.57 -3.12 -6.07
N ARG A 27 -4.24 -2.08 -5.57
CA ARG A 27 -4.31 -0.73 -6.15
C ARG A 27 -3.67 0.32 -5.26
N LEU A 28 -3.30 1.48 -5.81
CA LEU A 28 -2.77 2.59 -5.00
C LEU A 28 -3.78 3.07 -3.94
N GLU A 29 -5.07 3.02 -4.23
CA GLU A 29 -6.12 3.43 -3.30
C GLU A 29 -6.17 2.55 -2.04
N ASP A 30 -5.75 1.29 -2.13
CA ASP A 30 -5.73 0.34 -1.01
C ASP A 30 -4.75 0.76 0.10
N PHE A 31 -3.77 1.61 -0.23
CA PHE A 31 -2.78 2.13 0.74
C PHE A 31 -3.27 3.38 1.48
N THR A 32 -4.38 3.98 1.07
CA THR A 32 -4.87 5.21 1.66
C THR A 32 -5.13 5.03 3.15
N TRP A 33 -4.75 6.02 3.93
CA TRP A 33 -4.79 6.12 5.39
C TRP A 33 -3.87 5.17 6.15
N GLN A 34 -3.38 4.10 5.51
CA GLN A 34 -2.53 3.09 6.13
C GLN A 34 -1.05 3.34 5.84
N TYR A 35 -0.69 3.57 4.59
CA TYR A 35 0.70 3.66 4.15
C TYR A 35 0.96 4.89 3.29
N ARG A 36 2.20 5.34 3.31
CA ARG A 36 2.77 6.20 2.28
C ARG A 36 3.34 5.29 1.20
N VAL A 37 3.24 5.67 -0.06
CA VAL A 37 3.73 4.86 -1.17
C VAL A 37 4.85 5.58 -1.91
N VAL A 38 5.96 4.90 -2.17
CA VAL A 38 7.03 5.38 -3.06
C VAL A 38 7.10 4.48 -4.28
N LEU A 39 6.88 5.06 -5.45
CA LEU A 39 7.03 4.38 -6.74
C LEU A 39 8.39 4.75 -7.31
N ILE A 40 9.18 3.76 -7.71
CA ILE A 40 10.54 3.92 -8.24
C ILE A 40 10.59 3.21 -9.59
N ASP A 41 10.71 3.97 -10.67
CA ASP A 41 10.83 3.47 -12.04
C ASP A 41 12.30 3.49 -12.46
N SER A 42 12.94 2.32 -12.51
CA SER A 42 14.35 2.22 -12.88
C SER A 42 14.71 0.84 -13.41
N ASP A 43 15.27 0.81 -14.63
CA ASP A 43 15.93 -0.36 -15.22
C ASP A 43 17.43 -0.43 -14.92
N LYS A 44 17.96 0.55 -14.18
CA LYS A 44 19.37 0.64 -13.81
C LYS A 44 19.53 0.61 -12.30
N ASP A 45 20.69 0.14 -11.86
CA ASP A 45 21.10 0.16 -10.44
C ASP A 45 20.09 -0.50 -9.48
N GLN A 46 19.27 -1.43 -9.99
CA GLN A 46 18.18 -2.06 -9.23
C GLN A 46 18.68 -2.68 -7.92
N GLN A 47 19.80 -3.43 -7.98
CA GLN A 47 20.39 -4.04 -6.79
C GLN A 47 20.86 -3.00 -5.79
N ALA A 48 21.51 -1.91 -6.23
CA ALA A 48 21.95 -0.85 -5.33
C ALA A 48 20.77 -0.13 -4.67
N ILE A 49 19.66 0.07 -5.40
CA ILE A 49 18.41 0.61 -4.85
C ILE A 49 17.84 -0.35 -3.79
N LEU A 50 17.76 -1.65 -4.10
CA LEU A 50 17.26 -2.67 -3.18
C LEU A 50 18.11 -2.78 -1.91
N ASP A 51 19.44 -2.83 -2.04
CA ASP A 51 20.39 -2.86 -0.92
C ASP A 51 20.21 -1.62 -0.02
N TYR A 52 19.94 -0.46 -0.63
CA TYR A 52 19.67 0.77 0.10
C TYR A 52 18.33 0.71 0.82
N LEU A 53 17.27 0.24 0.16
CA LEU A 53 15.95 0.06 0.79
C LEU A 53 15.99 -0.95 1.94
N GLU A 54 16.72 -2.06 1.79
CA GLU A 54 16.89 -3.06 2.84
C GLU A 54 17.66 -2.51 4.04
N ARG A 55 18.73 -1.74 3.80
CA ARG A 55 19.52 -1.10 4.86
C ARG A 55 18.69 -0.20 5.76
N PHE A 56 17.69 0.48 5.20
CA PHE A 56 16.83 1.45 5.91
C PHE A 56 15.44 0.88 6.23
N GLU A 57 15.28 -0.45 6.28
CA GLU A 57 13.98 -1.08 6.61
C GLU A 57 13.37 -0.55 7.92
N PRO A 58 14.12 -0.34 9.02
CA PRO A 58 13.55 0.20 10.25
C PRO A 58 12.95 1.61 10.06
N GLU A 59 13.65 2.49 9.33
CA GLU A 59 13.21 3.87 9.07
C GLU A 59 12.06 3.95 8.07
N ILE A 60 12.01 3.02 7.11
CA ILE A 60 10.89 2.81 6.19
C ILE A 60 9.65 2.41 7.01
N LYS A 61 9.81 1.44 7.91
CA LYS A 61 8.72 0.93 8.75
C LYS A 61 8.20 1.98 9.71
N ASP A 62 9.07 2.75 10.36
CA ASP A 62 8.70 3.87 11.25
C ASP A 62 7.84 4.95 10.56
N ARG A 63 7.94 5.05 9.23
CA ARG A 63 7.19 6.01 8.41
C ARG A 63 6.00 5.39 7.68
N ASP A 64 5.63 4.15 8.02
CA ASP A 64 4.60 3.38 7.31
C ASP A 64 4.78 3.48 5.79
N LEU A 65 6.02 3.32 5.32
CA LEU A 65 6.38 3.52 3.93
C LEU A 65 6.40 2.17 3.19
N VAL A 66 5.61 2.09 2.13
CA VAL A 66 5.66 1.00 1.16
C VAL A 66 6.36 1.50 -0.10
N TRP A 67 7.27 0.69 -0.65
CA TRP A 67 7.95 1.02 -1.90
C TRP A 67 7.64 0.00 -2.98
N PHE A 68 7.59 0.46 -4.23
CA PHE A 68 7.48 -0.38 -5.42
C PHE A 68 8.58 0.00 -6.39
N LEU A 69 9.48 -0.94 -6.66
CA LEU A 69 10.52 -0.85 -7.67
C LEU A 69 10.02 -1.49 -8.96
N LEU A 70 9.77 -0.64 -9.95
CA LEU A 70 9.26 -0.95 -11.27
C LEU A 70 10.46 -1.05 -12.22
N SER A 71 10.74 -2.26 -12.72
CA SER A 71 11.81 -2.50 -13.71
C SER A 71 11.28 -3.36 -14.85
N GLY A 72 11.24 -2.80 -16.06
CA GLY A 72 10.61 -3.42 -17.22
C GLY A 72 9.17 -3.83 -16.91
N GLU A 73 8.87 -5.13 -17.02
CA GLU A 73 7.58 -5.72 -16.65
C GLU A 73 7.52 -6.23 -15.20
N SER A 74 8.65 -6.24 -14.49
CA SER A 74 8.74 -6.71 -13.11
C SER A 74 8.44 -5.60 -12.12
N THR A 75 7.82 -5.98 -11.01
CA THR A 75 7.61 -5.12 -9.84
C THR A 75 8.16 -5.85 -8.61
N THR A 76 8.99 -5.17 -7.83
CA THR A 76 9.48 -5.64 -6.54
C THR A 76 9.00 -4.67 -5.46
N SER A 77 8.66 -5.17 -4.27
CA SER A 77 8.11 -4.36 -3.19
C SER A 77 8.43 -4.94 -1.81
N ASN A 78 8.38 -4.11 -0.76
CA ASN A 78 8.28 -4.59 0.63
C ASN A 78 6.83 -4.92 1.04
N PHE A 79 5.85 -4.71 0.18
CA PHE A 79 4.46 -5.04 0.45
C PHE A 79 4.17 -6.51 0.14
N THR A 80 3.66 -7.23 1.14
CA THR A 80 3.22 -8.61 1.02
C THR A 80 1.71 -8.64 0.81
N GLY A 81 1.27 -8.53 -0.45
CA GLY A 81 -0.15 -8.56 -0.83
C GLY A 81 -0.41 -9.39 -2.08
N HIS A 82 -1.65 -9.37 -2.55
CA HIS A 82 -2.03 -9.97 -3.83
C HIS A 82 -1.37 -9.21 -5.00
N SER A 83 -1.48 -9.75 -6.23
CA SER A 83 -0.85 -9.23 -7.45
C SER A 83 -0.70 -7.71 -7.45
N ILE A 84 0.54 -7.25 -7.62
CA ILE A 84 0.95 -5.83 -7.65
C ILE A 84 1.07 -5.32 -9.09
N ASP A 85 0.49 -6.05 -10.04
CA ASP A 85 0.59 -5.77 -11.48
C ASP A 85 -0.09 -4.44 -11.84
N ASP A 86 -1.17 -4.09 -11.12
CA ASP A 86 -1.95 -2.87 -11.34
C ASP A 86 -1.24 -1.59 -10.84
N ILE A 87 -0.25 -1.69 -9.95
CA ILE A 87 0.49 -0.53 -9.44
C ILE A 87 1.19 0.24 -10.58
N ARG A 88 1.67 -0.48 -11.59
CA ARG A 88 2.28 0.13 -12.78
C ARG A 88 1.27 0.95 -13.57
N LEU A 89 0.06 0.43 -13.74
CA LEU A 89 -1.03 1.13 -14.43
C LEU A 89 -1.47 2.35 -13.64
N ASP A 90 -1.59 2.22 -12.31
CA ASP A 90 -1.93 3.34 -11.44
C ASP A 90 -0.87 4.46 -11.52
N LYS A 91 0.44 4.11 -11.54
CA LYS A 91 1.52 5.08 -11.78
C LYS A 91 1.32 5.86 -13.08
N GLN A 92 0.94 5.19 -14.16
CA GLN A 92 0.73 5.84 -15.46
C GLN A 92 -0.39 6.89 -15.42
N ASN A 93 -1.38 6.70 -14.55
CA ASN A 93 -2.51 7.62 -14.37
C ASN A 93 -2.18 8.83 -13.47
N LEU A 94 -1.06 8.80 -12.73
CA LEU A 94 -0.63 9.94 -11.93
C LEU A 94 -0.25 11.14 -12.81
N GLN A 95 -0.52 12.34 -12.31
CA GLN A 95 -0.11 13.59 -12.99
C GLN A 95 1.42 13.72 -13.07
N CYS A 96 2.12 13.15 -12.09
CA CYS A 96 3.57 13.11 -12.01
C CYS A 96 4.16 12.07 -12.98
N LYS A 97 5.03 12.51 -13.90
CA LYS A 97 5.70 11.62 -14.88
C LYS A 97 7.17 11.34 -14.56
N GLN A 98 7.60 11.72 -13.35
CA GLN A 98 8.96 11.47 -12.89
C GLN A 98 9.16 9.98 -12.53
N PRO A 99 10.39 9.45 -12.58
CA PRO A 99 10.65 8.06 -12.26
C PRO A 99 10.37 7.75 -10.79
N VAL A 100 10.55 8.72 -9.90
CA VAL A 100 10.28 8.56 -8.48
C VAL A 100 9.11 9.42 -8.05
N VAL A 101 8.11 8.79 -7.44
CA VAL A 101 6.89 9.47 -6.97
C VAL A 101 6.62 9.07 -5.52
N LEU A 102 6.45 10.07 -4.66
CA LEU A 102 5.96 9.87 -3.29
C LEU A 102 4.47 10.20 -3.23
N ILE A 103 3.68 9.29 -2.68
CA ILE A 103 2.25 9.40 -2.42
C ILE A 103 2.04 9.33 -0.90
N GLY A 104 1.27 10.28 -0.37
CA GLY A 104 0.96 10.32 1.05
C GLY A 104 -0.13 9.33 1.45
N LYS A 105 -0.34 9.18 2.76
CA LYS A 105 -1.49 8.44 3.33
C LYS A 105 -2.84 9.05 2.93
N ASP A 106 -2.90 10.27 2.42
CA ASP A 106 -4.14 10.83 1.88
C ASP A 106 -4.39 10.46 0.40
N GLY A 107 -3.54 9.60 -0.19
CA GLY A 107 -3.59 9.21 -1.59
C GLY A 107 -3.08 10.28 -2.55
N GLY A 108 -2.71 11.46 -2.05
CA GLY A 108 -2.20 12.56 -2.87
C GLY A 108 -0.71 12.42 -3.17
N VAL A 109 -0.30 12.77 -4.39
CA VAL A 109 1.11 12.92 -4.75
C VAL A 109 1.74 14.05 -3.92
N LYS A 110 2.83 13.75 -3.21
CA LYS A 110 3.58 14.67 -2.35
C LYS A 110 4.90 15.11 -2.96
N GLY A 111 5.53 14.25 -3.75
CA GLY A 111 6.84 14.51 -4.32
C GLY A 111 7.03 13.81 -5.66
N CYS A 112 7.83 14.44 -6.53
CA CYS A 112 8.14 14.01 -7.88
C CYS A 112 9.62 14.25 -8.14
N TYR A 113 10.39 13.19 -8.36
CA TYR A 113 11.85 13.29 -8.42
C TYR A 113 12.43 12.56 -9.62
N GLN A 114 13.42 13.20 -10.25
CA GLN A 114 14.16 12.63 -11.37
C GLN A 114 15.11 11.51 -10.94
N THR A 115 15.52 11.48 -9.67
CA THR A 115 16.50 10.54 -9.13
C THR A 115 16.01 10.04 -7.77
N PHE A 116 16.28 8.77 -7.47
CA PHE A 116 15.96 8.18 -6.18
C PHE A 116 16.93 8.67 -5.10
N ASP A 117 16.36 9.31 -4.07
CA ASP A 117 17.05 9.69 -2.84
C ASP A 117 16.11 9.45 -1.65
N LEU A 118 16.36 8.37 -0.92
CA LEU A 118 15.52 7.98 0.21
C LEU A 118 15.60 8.99 1.36
N ASN A 119 16.76 9.64 1.57
CA ASN A 119 16.91 10.63 2.64
C ASN A 119 16.09 11.88 2.36
N GLN A 120 16.08 12.33 1.09
CA GLN A 120 15.21 13.43 0.67
C GLN A 120 13.74 13.08 0.85
N ILE A 121 13.35 11.85 0.52
CA ILE A 121 11.97 11.36 0.71
C ILE A 121 11.61 11.37 2.20
N PHE A 122 12.45 10.84 3.08
CA PHE A 122 12.22 10.86 4.53
C PHE A 122 12.10 12.27 5.07
N ALA A 123 13.00 13.19 4.66
CA ALA A 123 12.94 14.58 5.06
C ALA A 123 11.61 15.23 4.66
N LEU A 124 11.12 14.99 3.44
CA LEU A 124 9.81 15.49 3.03
C LEU A 124 8.68 14.88 3.87
N ILE A 125 8.70 13.56 4.09
CA ILE A 125 7.70 12.85 4.91
C ILE A 125 7.63 13.45 6.31
N ASP A 126 8.78 13.70 6.92
CA ASP A 126 8.86 14.24 8.27
C ASP A 126 8.27 15.65 8.35
N THR A 127 8.25 16.45 7.28
CA THR A 127 7.54 17.75 7.29
C THR A 127 6.01 17.63 7.21
N MET A 128 5.44 16.45 6.93
CA MET A 128 4.01 16.30 6.73
C MET A 128 3.22 16.39 8.04
N PRO A 129 2.09 17.13 8.10
CA PRO A 129 1.32 17.29 9.34
C PRO A 129 0.81 15.98 9.96
N MET A 130 0.51 14.97 9.13
CA MET A 130 0.14 13.64 9.63
C MET A 130 1.33 12.95 10.30
N ARG A 131 2.53 13.05 9.69
CA ARG A 131 3.76 12.48 10.25
C ARG A 131 4.14 13.15 11.57
N GLN A 132 4.03 14.46 11.64
CA GLN A 132 4.27 15.21 12.88
C GLN A 132 3.34 14.79 14.03
N ARG A 133 2.07 14.47 13.72
CA ARG A 133 1.14 13.91 14.71
C ARG A 133 1.53 12.50 15.14
N GLU A 134 1.86 11.63 14.20
CA GLU A 134 2.35 10.26 14.50
C GLU A 134 3.56 10.28 15.45
N MET A 135 4.50 11.19 15.22
CA MET A 135 5.68 11.34 16.09
C MET A 135 5.30 11.87 17.48
N HIS A 136 4.34 12.79 17.57
CA HIS A 136 3.88 13.32 18.86
C HIS A 136 3.08 12.29 19.67
N ASP A 137 2.28 11.47 19.01
CA ASP A 137 1.43 10.45 19.67
C ASP A 137 2.22 9.20 20.09
N ALA A 138 3.47 9.05 19.61
CA ALA A 138 4.37 7.94 19.93
C ALA A 138 5.27 8.20 21.16
N ASP A 139 5.34 9.46 21.63
CA ASP A 139 6.04 9.88 22.85
C ASP A 139 5.15 9.69 24.11
#